data_AF-A0A953AR28-F1
#
_entry.id   AF-A0A953AR28-F1
#
_cell.length_a   1.000
_cell.length_b   1.000
_cell.length_c   1.000
_cell.angle_alpha   90.00
_cell.angle_beta   90.00
_cell.angle_gamma   90.00
#
_symmetry.space_group_name_H-M   'P 1'
#
loop_
_entity.id
_entity.type
_entity.pdbx_description
1 polymer ?
#
loop_
_entity_poly.entity_id
_entity_poly.type
_entity_poly.pdbx_seq_one_letter_code
_entity_poly.pdbx_strand_id
1 'polypeptide(L)'
;MRLSDVVETSRRVAEAGARLEKIRLLAECLAGAEPGVVEAAVGLLSGAPRQGRIGLGPATVYAAMPAATAPASGLTVAEVDAWVDRLAALRGPGSARERTRLVADLLGRATRAERDFLARALLGALGQGALEGLMVEAV
;
A
#
# COMPACT_ATOMS: atom_id res chain seq x y z
N MET A 1 -8.65 10.76 1.65
CA MET A 1 -8.16 10.12 0.41
C MET A 1 -8.52 8.63 0.38
N ARG A 2 -9.01 8.13 -0.76
CA ARG A 2 -9.33 6.70 -0.95
C ARG A 2 -8.08 5.91 -1.35
N LEU A 3 -8.09 4.60 -1.11
CA LEU A 3 -7.03 3.72 -1.60
C LEU A 3 -7.01 3.67 -3.13
N SER A 4 -8.17 3.75 -3.78
CA SER A 4 -8.29 3.82 -5.24
C SER A 4 -7.47 4.95 -5.87
N ASP A 5 -7.41 6.10 -5.21
CA ASP A 5 -6.66 7.28 -5.69
C ASP A 5 -5.16 6.98 -5.75
N VAL A 6 -4.65 6.30 -4.72
CA VAL A 6 -3.25 5.85 -4.63
C VAL A 6 -2.94 4.77 -5.67
N VAL A 7 -3.84 3.80 -5.84
CA VAL A 7 -3.68 2.71 -6.82
C VAL A 7 -3.62 3.27 -8.24
N GLU A 8 -4.51 4.20 -8.56
CA GLU A 8 -4.54 4.84 -9.87
C GLU A 8 -3.30 5.70 -10.12
N THR A 9 -2.86 6.48 -9.13
CA THR A 9 -1.58 7.22 -9.21
C THR A 9 -0.40 6.27 -9.43
N SER A 10 -0.32 5.18 -8.68
CA SER A 10 0.74 4.17 -8.83
C SER A 10 0.77 3.60 -10.25
N ARG A 11 -0.40 3.29 -10.83
CA ARG A 11 -0.54 2.83 -12.22
C ARG A 11 -0.03 3.87 -13.22
N ARG A 12 -0.49 5.12 -13.12
CA ARG A 12 -0.08 6.22 -14.00
C ARG A 12 1.43 6.48 -13.92
N VAL A 13 2.01 6.44 -12.73
CA VAL A 13 3.46 6.59 -12.52
C VAL A 13 4.26 5.45 -13.15
N ALA A 14 3.75 4.22 -13.12
CA ALA A 14 4.37 3.08 -13.78
C ALA A 14 4.34 3.21 -15.32
N GLU A 15 3.26 3.78 -15.87
CA GLU A 15 3.07 4.00 -17.30
C GLU A 15 3.81 5.23 -17.84
N ALA A 16 4.07 6.23 -16.99
CA ALA A 16 4.74 7.47 -17.37
C ALA A 16 6.17 7.23 -17.86
N GLY A 17 6.52 7.90 -18.97
CA GLY A 17 7.83 7.78 -19.62
C GLY A 17 8.88 8.75 -19.09
N ALA A 18 8.46 9.88 -18.48
CA ALA A 18 9.36 10.94 -18.04
C ALA A 18 9.41 11.07 -16.51
N ARG A 19 10.61 11.33 -15.96
CA ARG A 19 10.82 11.59 -14.52
C ARG A 19 9.90 12.70 -14.00
N LEU A 20 9.85 13.83 -14.70
CA LEU A 20 9.07 15.00 -14.30
C LEU A 20 7.56 14.72 -14.29
N GLU A 21 7.09 13.91 -15.23
CA GLU A 21 5.68 13.47 -15.28
C GLU A 21 5.33 12.65 -14.04
N LYS A 22 6.21 11.70 -13.65
CA LYS A 22 6.03 10.91 -12.41
C LYS A 22 5.96 11.79 -11.17
N ILE A 23 6.86 12.77 -11.05
CA ILE A 23 6.88 13.70 -9.91
C ILE A 23 5.55 14.48 -9.85
N ARG A 24 5.05 14.99 -10.97
CA ARG A 24 3.76 15.71 -11.03
C ARG A 24 2.61 14.82 -10.58
N LEU A 25 2.52 13.59 -11.08
CA LEU A 25 1.48 12.64 -10.68
C LEU A 25 1.50 12.35 -9.17
N LEU A 26 2.70 12.18 -8.61
CA LEU A 26 2.87 11.96 -7.17
C LEU A 26 2.45 13.20 -6.36
N ALA A 27 2.93 14.38 -6.75
CA ALA A 27 2.62 15.64 -6.08
C ALA A 27 1.12 15.96 -6.12
N GLU A 28 0.46 15.78 -7.27
CA GLU A 28 -0.99 15.96 -7.42
C GLU A 28 -1.78 15.01 -6.50
N CYS A 29 -1.35 13.75 -6.39
CA CYS A 29 -1.98 12.79 -5.48
C CYS A 29 -1.82 13.21 -4.02
N LEU A 30 -0.60 13.59 -3.61
CA LEU A 30 -0.29 13.95 -2.23
C LEU A 30 -0.91 15.29 -1.80
N ALA A 31 -1.08 16.24 -2.72
CA ALA A 31 -1.80 17.49 -2.47
C ALA A 31 -3.27 17.27 -2.09
N GLY A 32 -3.87 16.14 -2.49
CA GLY A 32 -5.23 15.74 -2.11
C GLY A 32 -5.32 14.98 -0.77
N ALA A 33 -4.19 14.70 -0.12
CA ALA A 33 -4.16 14.00 1.15
C ALA A 33 -4.30 14.96 2.33
N GLU A 34 -5.09 14.56 3.33
CA GLU A 34 -5.14 15.26 4.62
C GLU A 34 -3.78 15.15 5.33
N PRO A 35 -3.35 16.15 6.11
CA PRO A 35 -2.02 16.15 6.74
C PRO A 35 -1.68 14.88 7.52
N GLY A 36 -2.66 14.30 8.23
CA GLY A 36 -2.48 13.06 8.98
C GLY A 36 -2.37 11.77 8.14
N VAL A 37 -2.57 11.86 6.82
CA VAL A 37 -2.59 10.71 5.89
C VAL A 37 -1.41 10.74 4.92
N VAL A 38 -0.75 11.91 4.76
CA VAL A 38 0.35 12.10 3.80
C VAL A 38 1.46 11.06 3.98
N GLU A 39 1.93 10.85 5.22
CA GLU A 39 3.02 9.91 5.50
C GLU A 39 2.66 8.47 5.10
N ALA A 40 1.44 8.04 5.41
CA ALA A 40 0.94 6.72 5.01
C ALA A 40 0.84 6.58 3.48
N ALA A 41 0.39 7.63 2.79
CA ALA A 41 0.28 7.66 1.35
C ALA A 41 1.65 7.57 0.66
N VAL A 42 2.62 8.36 1.15
CA VAL A 42 4.02 8.32 0.68
C VAL A 42 4.58 6.91 0.88
N GLY A 43 4.37 6.30 2.04
CA GLY A 43 4.85 4.95 2.31
C GLY A 43 4.24 3.89 1.39
N LEU A 44 2.94 3.97 1.11
CA LEU A 44 2.27 3.06 0.17
C LEU A 44 2.79 3.24 -1.27
N LEU A 45 2.88 4.47 -1.76
CA LEU A 45 3.36 4.78 -3.12
C LEU A 45 4.84 4.41 -3.30
N SER A 46 5.64 4.45 -2.24
CA SER A 46 7.06 4.09 -2.27
C SER A 46 7.31 2.60 -2.06
N GLY A 47 6.29 1.81 -1.69
CA GLY A 47 6.47 0.42 -1.28
C GLY A 47 7.26 0.26 0.03
N ALA A 48 7.22 1.28 0.88
CA ALA A 48 7.88 1.34 2.17
C ALA A 48 6.89 1.92 3.20
N PRO A 49 5.94 1.11 3.72
CA PRO A 49 5.03 1.57 4.76
C PRO A 49 5.80 2.22 5.91
N ARG A 50 5.26 3.29 6.51
CA ARG A 50 5.93 4.06 7.56
C ARG A 50 6.33 3.24 8.79
N GLN A 51 5.62 2.13 9.03
CA GLN A 51 5.88 1.15 10.08
C GLN A 51 7.13 0.29 9.82
N GLY A 52 7.75 0.42 8.64
CA GLY A 52 8.91 -0.34 8.21
C GLY A 52 8.57 -1.78 7.79
N ARG A 53 9.50 -2.71 7.99
CA ARG A 53 9.31 -4.10 7.59
C ARG A 53 8.32 -4.80 8.52
N ILE A 54 7.15 -5.16 7.98
CA ILE A 54 6.08 -5.89 8.69
C ILE A 54 6.43 -7.37 8.89
N GLY A 55 7.45 -7.87 8.20
CA GLY A 55 7.88 -9.28 8.28
C GLY A 55 6.92 -10.24 7.58
N LEU A 56 6.18 -9.77 6.57
CA LEU A 56 5.32 -10.61 5.74
C LEU A 56 6.15 -11.25 4.63
N GLY A 57 6.19 -12.58 4.61
CA GLY A 57 6.78 -13.33 3.50
C GLY A 57 5.79 -13.49 2.34
N PRO A 58 6.28 -13.70 1.10
CA PRO A 58 5.44 -13.99 -0.07
C PRO A 58 4.44 -15.13 0.17
N ALA A 59 4.86 -16.18 0.88
CA ALA A 59 4.00 -17.31 1.23
C ALA A 59 2.81 -16.91 2.10
N THR A 60 2.99 -16.00 3.06
CA THR A 60 1.91 -15.49 3.93
C THR A 60 0.89 -14.70 3.14
N VAL A 61 1.34 -13.81 2.25
CA VAL A 61 0.45 -12.99 1.42
C VAL A 61 -0.31 -13.87 0.43
N TYR A 62 0.35 -14.85 -0.18
CA TYR A 62 -0.29 -15.78 -1.11
C TYR A 62 -1.32 -16.68 -0.39
N ALA A 63 -0.99 -17.21 0.78
CA ALA A 63 -1.92 -18.02 1.57
C ALA A 63 -3.13 -17.23 2.10
N ALA A 64 -2.97 -15.92 2.29
CA ALA A 64 -4.03 -15.03 2.73
C ALA A 64 -4.94 -14.55 1.60
N MET A 65 -4.65 -14.88 0.33
CA MET A 65 -5.36 -14.34 -0.82
C MET A 65 -6.79 -14.91 -0.92
N PRO A 66 -7.85 -14.11 -0.69
CA PRO A 66 -9.21 -14.63 -0.72
C PRO A 66 -9.66 -14.89 -2.15
N ALA A 67 -10.55 -15.87 -2.34
CA ALA A 67 -11.11 -16.18 -3.66
C ALA A 67 -11.92 -15.01 -4.24
N ALA A 68 -12.69 -14.31 -3.41
CA ALA A 68 -13.50 -13.16 -3.80
C ALA A 68 -12.81 -11.83 -3.48
N THR A 69 -13.10 -10.81 -4.27
CA THR A 69 -12.75 -9.40 -4.00
C THR A 69 -13.99 -8.60 -3.67
N ALA A 70 -13.81 -7.44 -3.06
CA ALA A 70 -14.88 -6.46 -2.96
C ALA A 70 -15.32 -5.98 -4.37
N PRO A 71 -16.63 -5.75 -4.59
CA PRO A 71 -17.15 -5.31 -5.88
C PRO A 71 -16.90 -3.82 -6.15
N ALA A 72 -16.61 -3.02 -5.12
CA ALA A 72 -16.37 -1.59 -5.21
C ALA A 72 -15.30 -1.14 -4.20
N SER A 73 -14.59 -0.06 -4.51
CA SER A 73 -13.60 0.54 -3.61
C SER A 73 -14.29 1.11 -2.39
N GLY A 74 -13.87 0.64 -1.21
CA GLY A 74 -14.35 1.15 0.07
C GLY A 74 -13.22 1.57 1.03
N LEU A 75 -12.00 1.11 0.78
CA LEU A 75 -10.86 1.32 1.68
C LEU A 75 -10.31 2.74 1.55
N THR A 76 -9.96 3.32 2.69
CA THR A 76 -9.19 4.56 2.78
C THR A 76 -7.73 4.28 3.10
N VAL A 77 -6.85 5.22 2.79
CA VAL A 77 -5.42 5.11 3.15
C VAL A 77 -5.24 5.06 4.67
N ALA A 78 -6.01 5.84 5.43
CA ALA A 78 -5.98 5.83 6.89
C ALA A 78 -6.39 4.48 7.49
N GLU A 79 -7.41 3.82 6.91
CA GLU A 79 -7.75 2.46 7.33
C GLU A 79 -6.61 1.48 7.05
N VAL A 80 -6.02 1.52 5.85
CA VAL A 80 -4.88 0.66 5.51
C VAL A 80 -3.70 0.90 6.46
N ASP A 81 -3.40 2.16 6.77
CA ASP A 81 -2.34 2.52 7.71
C ASP A 81 -2.58 1.92 9.11
N ALA A 82 -3.81 2.06 9.64
CA ALA A 82 -4.20 1.45 10.91
C ALA A 82 -4.15 -0.10 10.85
N TRP A 83 -4.42 -0.70 9.69
CA TRP A 83 -4.25 -2.14 9.47
C TRP A 83 -2.78 -2.56 9.54
N VAL A 84 -1.89 -1.78 8.92
CA VAL A 84 -0.44 -2.03 8.94
C VAL A 84 0.12 -1.86 10.35
N ASP A 85 -0.36 -0.87 11.12
CA ASP A 85 -0.01 -0.71 12.55
C ASP A 85 -0.34 -1.97 13.36
N ARG A 86 -1.54 -2.54 13.17
CA ARG A 86 -1.94 -3.80 13.84
C ARG A 86 -1.01 -4.96 13.48
N LEU A 87 -0.67 -5.09 12.19
CA LEU A 87 0.25 -6.13 11.73
C LEU A 87 1.66 -5.96 12.33
N ALA A 88 2.15 -4.72 12.41
CA ALA A 88 3.44 -4.40 13.01
C ALA A 88 3.46 -4.68 14.52
N ALA A 89 2.35 -4.45 15.21
CA ALA A 89 2.22 -4.69 16.65
C ALA A 89 2.21 -6.19 17.04
N LEU A 90 1.88 -7.09 16.10
CA LEU A 90 1.87 -8.53 16.38
C LEU A 90 3.28 -9.05 16.69
N ARG A 91 3.43 -9.69 17.86
CA ARG A 91 4.67 -10.32 18.34
C ARG A 91 4.35 -11.65 19.04
N GLY A 92 5.36 -12.50 19.18
CA GLY A 92 5.27 -13.73 19.97
C GLY A 92 4.67 -14.95 19.25
N PRO A 93 4.56 -16.08 19.97
CA PRO A 93 4.01 -17.34 19.45
C PRO A 93 2.59 -17.16 18.89
N GLY A 94 2.28 -17.80 17.77
CA GLY A 94 0.96 -17.70 17.12
C GLY A 94 0.75 -16.47 16.22
N SER A 95 1.65 -15.47 16.29
CA SER A 95 1.54 -14.25 15.48
C SER A 95 1.50 -14.50 13.96
N ALA A 96 2.09 -15.60 13.48
CA ALA A 96 2.04 -15.96 12.06
C ALA A 96 0.61 -16.24 11.55
N ARG A 97 -0.21 -16.96 12.33
CA ARG A 97 -1.60 -17.25 11.94
C ARG A 97 -2.45 -15.99 11.96
N GLU A 98 -2.25 -15.16 12.98
CA GLU A 98 -2.97 -13.89 13.11
C GLU A 98 -2.59 -12.91 11.99
N ARG A 99 -1.30 -12.85 11.60
CA ARG A 99 -0.87 -12.08 10.42
C ARG A 99 -1.58 -12.56 9.16
N THR A 100 -1.64 -13.86 8.89
CA THR A 100 -2.34 -14.40 7.72
C THR A 100 -3.82 -14.01 7.73
N ARG A 101 -4.49 -14.14 8.88
CA ARG A 101 -5.90 -13.77 9.04
C ARG A 101 -6.12 -12.28 8.75
N LEU A 102 -5.34 -11.41 9.38
CA LEU A 102 -5.47 -9.97 9.20
C LEU A 102 -5.19 -9.54 7.74
N VAL A 103 -4.18 -10.14 7.11
CA VAL A 103 -3.93 -9.89 5.68
C VAL A 103 -5.12 -10.36 4.84
N ALA A 104 -5.69 -11.53 5.13
CA ALA A 104 -6.84 -12.04 4.38
C ALA A 104 -8.06 -11.13 4.52
N ASP A 105 -8.34 -10.63 5.73
CA ASP A 105 -9.44 -9.70 5.99
C ASP A 105 -9.24 -8.37 5.23
N LEU A 106 -8.03 -7.83 5.22
CA LEU A 106 -7.70 -6.61 4.44
C LEU A 106 -7.89 -6.85 2.94
N LEU A 107 -7.31 -7.93 2.41
CA LEU A 107 -7.37 -8.24 0.97
C LEU A 107 -8.78 -8.61 0.50
N GLY A 108 -9.63 -9.14 1.39
CA GLY A 108 -11.04 -9.44 1.08
C GLY A 108 -11.91 -8.19 0.97
N ARG A 109 -11.54 -7.10 1.67
CA ARG A 109 -12.20 -5.79 1.56
C ARG A 109 -11.74 -4.97 0.36
N ALA A 110 -10.66 -5.39 -0.29
CA ALA A 110 -10.08 -4.71 -1.43
C ALA A 110 -10.73 -5.18 -2.74
N THR A 111 -10.90 -4.26 -3.68
CA THR A 111 -11.13 -4.60 -5.10
C THR A 111 -9.91 -5.31 -5.67
N ARG A 112 -10.03 -5.88 -6.88
CA ARG A 112 -8.90 -6.58 -7.53
C ARG A 112 -7.66 -5.69 -7.68
N ALA A 113 -7.82 -4.47 -8.17
CA ALA A 113 -6.70 -3.54 -8.36
C ALA A 113 -6.03 -3.14 -7.04
N GLU A 114 -6.84 -2.83 -6.02
CA GLU A 114 -6.36 -2.51 -4.67
C GLU A 114 -5.63 -3.69 -4.03
N ARG A 115 -6.16 -4.90 -4.18
CA ARG A 115 -5.56 -6.13 -3.65
C ARG A 115 -4.19 -6.40 -4.27
N ASP A 116 -4.09 -6.29 -5.61
CA ASP A 116 -2.85 -6.50 -6.32
C ASP A 116 -1.80 -5.43 -5.96
N PHE A 117 -2.24 -4.20 -5.72
CA PHE A 117 -1.40 -3.11 -5.22
C PHE A 117 -0.91 -3.38 -3.80
N LEU A 118 -1.83 -3.69 -2.86
CA LEU A 118 -1.52 -3.97 -1.45
C LEU A 118 -0.57 -5.16 -1.31
N ALA A 119 -0.78 -6.24 -2.07
CA ALA A 119 0.12 -7.40 -2.07
C ALA A 119 1.55 -7.01 -2.45
N ARG A 120 1.72 -6.18 -3.48
CA ARG A 120 3.05 -5.68 -3.89
C ARG A 120 3.63 -4.70 -2.87
N ALA A 121 2.82 -3.80 -2.32
CA ALA A 121 3.23 -2.82 -1.32
C ALA A 121 3.72 -3.49 -0.03
N LEU A 122 2.97 -4.46 0.49
CA LEU A 122 3.27 -5.19 1.72
C LEU A 122 4.51 -6.08 1.60
N LEU A 123 4.81 -6.57 0.39
CA LEU A 123 6.02 -7.33 0.11
C LEU A 123 7.24 -6.44 -0.19
N GLY A 124 7.06 -5.11 -0.22
CA GLY A 124 8.13 -4.18 -0.62
C GLY A 124 8.52 -4.29 -2.10
N ALA A 125 7.63 -4.79 -2.94
CA ALA A 125 7.91 -5.13 -4.34
C ALA A 125 7.47 -4.05 -5.35
N LEU A 126 7.14 -2.84 -4.91
CA LEU A 126 6.71 -1.74 -5.80
C LEU A 126 7.87 -1.06 -6.56
N GLY A 127 9.12 -1.47 -6.33
CA GLY A 127 10.31 -0.91 -7.02
C GLY A 127 11.05 0.10 -6.15
N GLN A 128 11.64 -0.40 -5.05
CA GLN A 128 12.17 0.38 -3.91
C GLN A 128 13.25 1.41 -4.25
N GLY A 129 13.90 1.36 -5.42
CA GLY A 129 14.93 2.34 -5.78
C GLY A 129 14.44 3.51 -6.66
N ALA A 130 13.35 3.33 -7.41
CA ALA A 130 12.98 4.28 -8.46
C ALA A 130 11.99 5.35 -7.99
N LEU A 131 11.19 5.06 -6.95
CA LEU A 131 10.14 5.97 -6.45
C LEU A 131 10.59 6.79 -5.24
N GLU A 132 11.49 6.27 -4.41
CA GLU A 132 11.97 6.97 -3.21
C GLU A 132 12.66 8.30 -3.56
N GLY A 133 13.54 8.30 -4.58
CA GLY A 133 14.18 9.52 -5.06
C GLY A 133 13.25 10.51 -5.78
N LEU A 134 12.06 10.07 -6.20
CA LEU A 134 11.03 10.97 -6.78
C LEU A 134 10.13 11.56 -5.71
N MET A 135 9.93 10.84 -4.60
CA MET A 135 9.11 11.31 -3.48
C MET A 135 9.70 12.53 -2.78
N VAL A 136 11.03 12.60 -2.67
CA VAL A 136 11.71 13.78 -2.11
C VAL A 136 11.41 15.05 -2.93
N GLU A 137 11.19 14.92 -4.24
CA GLU A 137 10.84 16.04 -5.12
C GLU A 137 9.32 16.31 -5.19
N ALA A 138 8.50 15.38 -4.74
CA ALA A 138 7.04 15.42 -4.88
C ALA A 138 6.29 15.87 -3.62
N VAL A 139 6.92 15.82 -2.45
CA VAL A 139 6.40 16.29 -1.14
C VAL A 139 6.87 17.72 -0.89
#